data_AF-A0AAC8Q2E2-F1
#
_entry.id   AF-A0AAC8Q2E2-F1
#
_cell.length_a   1.000
_cell.length_b   1.000
_cell.length_c   1.000
_cell.angle_alpha   90.00
_cell.angle_beta   90.00
_cell.angle_gamma   90.00
#
_symmetry.space_group_name_H-M   'P 1'
#
loop_
_entity.id
_entity.type
_entity.pdbx_description
1 polymer ?
#
loop_
_entity_poly.entity_id
_entity_poly.type
_entity_poly.pdbx_seq_one_letter_code
_entity_poly.pdbx_strand_id
1 'polypeptide(L)'
;MGLGAAFRSWKLSREVRRLLIAGERKNALALVSSVGAQLRASTLVGLAQDCDEDELELACELLQQALVRAPQDDDVTWLLAQREAQAGRVRSSVERLRALRARHPRRVDVLAELANQLIALERASEAEQLLVDWEKSLEPRLLCLLGKARFAQERLEEALPPLQQAMALYEEMIRLDPHGQAVRDDAYLELEALHSEVLASLHGQEALVVDAARRRKLDAHAGVNFVLLAAHQMVGAPCRALSLTLLPLERMRALADERLREDASDLPGLVQRGGVALREGRFSEALKHFERAHELSPGDFAPLLGKGMALELDQQDVLRGLKHLPGVGPLEGLERVFPDWPALTELERRVVHASALPLRQFLPSLAARGFRLRILPLDVRVSDVPELAPLREERAGEGDHRTFEALHGVTHGNLAMAKVEGLLSLLPGANGWVLAHEFAHLVLIAGPDTLRFRVQRLLRRAERAGYVGSEYQKQNEDEFFACAYTEYLARRYGLDVEQQLDDRGVSADVFALFEELDRPVPG
;
A
#
# COMPACT_ATOMS: atom_id res chain seq x y z
N MET A 1 -11.17 31.97 -45.78
CA MET A 1 -11.34 30.99 -46.89
C MET A 1 -12.83 30.80 -47.14
N GLY A 2 -13.29 30.87 -48.40
CA GLY A 2 -14.72 30.71 -48.70
C GLY A 2 -15.22 29.28 -48.47
N LEU A 3 -16.49 29.13 -48.07
CA LEU A 3 -17.19 27.85 -47.85
C LEU A 3 -16.92 26.78 -48.93
N GLY A 4 -16.69 27.21 -50.19
CA GLY A 4 -16.38 26.31 -51.31
C GLY A 4 -15.00 25.64 -51.28
N ALA A 5 -14.02 26.14 -50.52
CA ALA A 5 -12.71 25.48 -50.34
C ALA A 5 -12.80 24.34 -49.30
N ALA A 6 -13.46 24.61 -48.18
CA ALA A 6 -13.69 23.63 -47.12
C ALA A 6 -14.55 22.44 -47.62
N PHE A 7 -15.61 22.72 -48.38
CA PHE A 7 -16.45 21.67 -48.96
C PHE A 7 -15.71 20.79 -49.98
N ARG A 8 -14.81 21.38 -50.78
CA ARG A 8 -13.95 20.63 -51.71
C ARG A 8 -12.94 19.75 -50.97
N SER A 9 -12.32 20.29 -49.91
CA SER A 9 -11.44 19.52 -49.02
C SER A 9 -12.17 18.31 -48.43
N TRP A 10 -13.38 18.51 -47.90
CA TRP A 10 -14.17 17.44 -47.29
C TRP A 10 -14.55 16.34 -48.29
N LYS A 11 -15.04 16.70 -49.49
CA LYS A 11 -15.35 15.70 -50.54
C LYS A 11 -14.12 14.91 -50.96
N LEU A 12 -12.98 15.59 -51.08
CA LEU A 12 -11.71 14.96 -51.42
C LEU A 12 -11.26 13.99 -50.32
N SER A 13 -11.25 14.41 -49.06
CA SER A 13 -10.89 13.55 -47.92
C SER A 13 -11.78 12.30 -47.86
N ARG A 14 -13.10 12.45 -48.05
CA ARG A 14 -14.03 11.31 -48.05
C ARG A 14 -13.74 10.32 -49.17
N GLU A 15 -13.46 10.80 -50.37
CA GLU A 15 -13.15 9.94 -51.52
C GLU A 15 -11.78 9.27 -51.39
N VAL A 16 -10.77 10.00 -50.89
CA VAL A 16 -9.46 9.42 -50.62
C VAL A 16 -9.54 8.35 -49.53
N ARG A 17 -10.32 8.58 -48.46
CA ARG A 17 -10.57 7.59 -47.42
C ARG A 17 -11.25 6.34 -47.96
N ARG A 18 -12.27 6.49 -48.81
CA ARG A 18 -12.92 5.38 -49.51
C ARG A 18 -11.90 4.52 -50.28
N LEU A 19 -10.98 5.16 -50.98
CA LEU A 19 -9.93 4.48 -51.74
C LEU A 19 -8.90 3.80 -50.83
N LEU A 20 -8.53 4.40 -49.70
CA LEU A 20 -7.61 3.80 -48.72
C LEU A 20 -8.24 2.55 -48.07
N ILE A 21 -9.50 2.63 -47.64
CA ILE A 21 -10.26 1.48 -47.09
C ILE A 21 -10.38 0.34 -48.11
N ALA A 22 -10.52 0.68 -49.40
CA ALA A 22 -10.58 -0.31 -50.49
C ALA A 22 -9.20 -0.91 -50.84
N GLY A 23 -8.12 -0.53 -50.14
CA GLY A 23 -6.75 -0.95 -50.47
C GLY A 23 -6.18 -0.29 -51.73
N GLU A 24 -6.89 0.67 -52.33
CA GLU A 24 -6.52 1.38 -53.56
C GLU A 24 -5.57 2.55 -53.29
N ARG A 25 -4.49 2.29 -52.55
CA ARG A 25 -3.54 3.31 -52.08
C ARG A 25 -2.95 4.18 -53.19
N LYS A 26 -2.70 3.61 -54.39
CA LYS A 26 -2.21 4.37 -55.55
C LYS A 26 -3.25 5.38 -56.05
N ASN A 27 -4.52 5.01 -56.09
CA ASN A 27 -5.61 5.87 -56.56
C ASN A 27 -5.87 7.00 -55.56
N ALA A 28 -5.85 6.68 -54.27
CA ALA A 28 -5.91 7.65 -53.18
C ALA A 28 -4.82 8.74 -53.32
N LEU A 29 -3.56 8.34 -53.49
CA LEU A 29 -2.43 9.27 -53.62
C LEU A 29 -2.48 10.07 -54.93
N ALA A 30 -2.93 9.47 -56.04
CA ALA A 30 -3.13 10.16 -57.31
C ALA A 30 -4.20 11.26 -57.20
N LEU A 31 -5.30 10.95 -56.50
CA LEU A 31 -6.39 11.88 -56.26
C LEU A 31 -5.94 13.07 -55.40
N VAL A 32 -5.20 12.83 -54.31
CA VAL A 32 -4.58 13.91 -53.53
C VAL A 32 -3.62 14.72 -54.40
N SER A 33 -2.80 14.09 -55.24
CA SER A 33 -1.83 14.79 -56.07
C SER A 33 -2.45 15.77 -57.08
N SER A 34 -3.74 15.62 -57.41
CA SER A 34 -4.45 16.47 -58.37
C SER A 34 -4.81 17.88 -57.85
N VAL A 35 -4.69 18.15 -56.53
CA VAL A 35 -5.05 19.46 -55.96
C VAL A 35 -3.84 20.36 -55.65
N GLY A 36 -4.08 21.64 -55.39
CA GLY A 36 -3.02 22.62 -55.09
C GLY A 36 -2.24 22.28 -53.80
N ALA A 37 -0.97 22.67 -53.73
CA ALA A 37 -0.03 22.25 -52.67
C ALA A 37 -0.55 22.41 -51.24
N GLN A 38 -1.19 23.54 -50.92
CA GLN A 38 -1.75 23.82 -49.59
C GLN A 38 -2.99 22.96 -49.28
N LEU A 39 -3.85 22.73 -50.28
CA LEU A 39 -5.00 21.83 -50.13
C LEU A 39 -4.55 20.37 -49.99
N ARG A 40 -3.42 19.99 -50.61
CA ARG A 40 -2.81 18.66 -50.45
C ARG A 40 -2.34 18.41 -49.03
N ALA A 41 -1.57 19.34 -48.45
CA ALA A 41 -1.05 19.18 -47.08
C ALA A 41 -2.19 19.04 -46.06
N SER A 42 -3.19 19.93 -46.11
CA SER A 42 -4.37 19.86 -45.23
C SER A 42 -5.21 18.59 -45.43
N THR A 43 -5.39 18.13 -46.67
CA THR A 43 -6.09 16.86 -46.95
C THR A 43 -5.34 15.67 -46.36
N LEU A 44 -4.00 15.63 -46.49
CA LEU A 44 -3.16 14.56 -45.93
C LEU A 44 -3.21 14.53 -44.40
N VAL A 45 -3.18 15.68 -43.73
CA VAL A 45 -3.33 15.79 -42.28
C VAL A 45 -4.69 15.26 -41.83
N GLY A 46 -5.77 15.69 -42.49
CA GLY A 46 -7.12 15.22 -42.14
C GLY A 46 -7.27 13.71 -42.29
N LEU A 47 -6.68 13.12 -43.33
CA LEU A 47 -6.67 11.65 -43.51
C LEU A 47 -5.87 10.93 -42.42
N ALA A 48 -4.73 11.48 -41.99
CA ALA A 48 -3.92 10.89 -40.93
C ALA A 48 -4.57 11.00 -39.53
N GLN A 49 -5.35 12.05 -39.29
CA GLN A 49 -6.16 12.17 -38.06
C GLN A 49 -7.29 11.16 -38.04
N ASP A 50 -7.83 10.83 -39.21
CA ASP A 50 -8.88 9.84 -39.43
C ASP A 50 -8.39 8.39 -39.33
N CYS A 51 -7.07 8.13 -39.34
CA CYS A 51 -6.51 6.78 -39.13
C CYS A 51 -6.74 6.30 -37.69
N ASP A 52 -7.10 5.03 -37.54
CA ASP A 52 -7.19 4.35 -36.25
C ASP A 52 -5.82 3.82 -35.77
N GLU A 53 -5.81 3.05 -34.68
CA GLU A 53 -4.61 2.48 -34.09
C GLU A 53 -3.94 1.39 -34.95
N ASP A 54 -4.70 0.71 -35.82
CA ASP A 54 -4.16 -0.29 -36.74
C ASP A 54 -3.49 0.37 -37.97
N GLU A 55 -3.83 1.62 -38.25
CA GLU A 55 -3.36 2.40 -39.39
C GLU A 55 -2.23 3.40 -39.06
N LEU A 56 -1.57 3.26 -37.90
CA LEU A 56 -0.53 4.20 -37.44
C LEU A 56 0.62 4.41 -38.43
N GLU A 57 1.01 3.34 -39.14
CA GLU A 57 2.05 3.40 -40.16
C GLU A 57 1.64 4.24 -41.37
N LEU A 58 0.40 4.07 -41.83
CA LEU A 58 -0.17 4.87 -42.91
C LEU A 58 -0.31 6.34 -42.47
N ALA A 59 -0.74 6.59 -41.24
CA ALA A 59 -0.83 7.94 -40.68
C ALA A 59 0.54 8.65 -40.69
N CYS A 60 1.60 7.97 -40.25
CA CYS A 60 2.97 8.48 -40.29
C CYS A 60 3.41 8.83 -41.72
N GLU A 61 3.15 7.96 -42.70
CA GLU A 61 3.51 8.20 -44.10
C GLU A 61 2.76 9.39 -44.71
N LEU A 62 1.46 9.53 -44.42
CA LEU A 62 0.64 10.65 -44.87
C LEU A 62 1.16 11.98 -44.30
N LEU A 63 1.52 12.00 -43.01
CA LEU A 63 2.06 13.17 -42.33
C LEU A 63 3.48 13.52 -42.80
N GLN A 64 4.33 12.53 -43.06
CA GLN A 64 5.64 12.74 -43.68
C GLN A 64 5.49 13.41 -45.06
N GLN A 65 4.52 12.96 -45.86
CA GLN A 65 4.20 13.56 -47.15
C GLN A 65 3.64 14.99 -47.03
N ALA A 66 2.84 15.26 -46.00
CA ALA A 66 2.35 16.61 -45.71
C ALA A 66 3.54 17.53 -45.35
N LEU A 67 4.46 17.04 -44.50
CA LEU A 67 5.63 17.80 -44.04
C LEU A 67 6.60 18.13 -45.18
N VAL A 68 6.83 17.23 -46.15
CA VAL A 68 7.64 17.54 -47.35
C VAL A 68 7.08 18.75 -48.13
N ARG A 69 5.76 18.93 -48.11
CA ARG A 69 5.08 20.02 -48.82
C ARG A 69 4.98 21.29 -47.99
N ALA A 70 5.02 21.17 -46.67
CA ALA A 70 5.02 22.29 -45.73
C ALA A 70 6.07 22.06 -44.62
N PRO A 71 7.38 22.21 -44.90
CA PRO A 71 8.45 21.78 -43.98
C PRO A 71 8.52 22.55 -42.65
N GLN A 72 7.86 23.71 -42.59
CA GLN A 72 7.83 24.58 -41.40
C GLN A 72 6.50 24.49 -40.65
N ASP A 73 5.61 23.58 -41.05
CA ASP A 73 4.31 23.40 -40.40
C ASP A 73 4.50 22.66 -39.05
N ASP A 74 4.36 23.42 -37.97
CA ASP A 74 4.56 22.95 -36.61
C ASP A 74 3.48 21.97 -36.14
N ASP A 75 2.25 22.13 -36.63
CA ASP A 75 1.13 21.26 -36.26
C ASP A 75 1.27 19.90 -36.95
N VAL A 76 1.69 19.88 -38.22
CA VAL A 76 2.04 18.64 -38.93
C VAL A 76 3.22 17.95 -38.25
N THR A 77 4.25 18.71 -37.85
CA THR A 77 5.42 18.17 -37.15
C THR A 77 5.05 17.54 -35.81
N TRP A 78 4.21 18.23 -35.03
CA TRP A 78 3.68 17.78 -33.75
C TRP A 78 2.87 16.50 -33.90
N LEU A 79 1.88 16.48 -34.81
CA LEU A 79 1.03 15.33 -35.02
C LEU A 79 1.82 14.11 -35.52
N LEU A 80 2.82 14.33 -36.39
CA LEU A 80 3.71 13.25 -36.84
C LEU A 80 4.51 12.66 -35.69
N ALA A 81 5.06 13.49 -34.80
CA ALA A 81 5.77 12.99 -33.62
C ALA A 81 4.85 12.13 -32.74
N GLN A 82 3.62 12.58 -32.48
CA GLN A 82 2.63 11.79 -31.72
C GLN A 82 2.34 10.44 -32.36
N ARG A 83 2.09 10.40 -33.68
CA ARG A 83 1.83 9.13 -34.39
C ARG A 83 3.06 8.22 -34.46
N GLU A 84 4.25 8.79 -34.61
CA GLU A 84 5.50 8.03 -34.56
C GLU A 84 5.71 7.38 -33.19
N ALA A 85 5.42 8.09 -32.09
CA ALA A 85 5.49 7.54 -30.75
C ALA A 85 4.49 6.38 -30.56
N GLN A 86 3.24 6.55 -30.99
CA GLN A 86 2.21 5.50 -30.97
C GLN A 86 2.62 4.28 -31.80
N ALA A 87 3.27 4.48 -32.94
CA ALA A 87 3.80 3.41 -33.80
C ALA A 87 5.08 2.75 -33.25
N GLY A 88 5.54 3.09 -32.04
CA GLY A 88 6.79 2.58 -31.45
C GLY A 88 8.07 3.20 -32.02
N ARG A 89 7.97 4.21 -32.89
CA ARG A 89 9.10 4.95 -33.48
C ARG A 89 9.56 6.11 -32.59
N VAL A 90 9.74 5.82 -31.30
CA VAL A 90 9.99 6.82 -30.25
C VAL A 90 11.22 7.69 -30.54
N ARG A 91 12.29 7.12 -31.11
CA ARG A 91 13.51 7.89 -31.46
C ARG A 91 13.25 8.97 -32.52
N SER A 92 12.51 8.66 -33.58
CA SER A 92 12.16 9.62 -34.62
C SER A 92 11.26 10.73 -34.08
N SER A 93 10.30 10.36 -33.23
CA SER A 93 9.44 11.32 -32.54
C SER A 93 10.26 12.29 -31.68
N VAL A 94 11.21 11.80 -30.89
CA VAL A 94 12.11 12.64 -30.06
C VAL A 94 12.90 13.63 -30.91
N GLU A 95 13.43 13.21 -32.06
CA GLU A 95 14.15 14.12 -32.98
C GLU A 95 13.25 15.25 -33.49
N ARG A 96 12.00 14.94 -33.85
CA ARG A 96 11.03 15.95 -34.29
C ARG A 96 10.63 16.90 -33.17
N LEU A 97 10.37 16.38 -31.98
CA LEU A 97 10.02 17.19 -30.82
C LEU A 97 11.17 18.12 -30.42
N ARG A 98 12.43 17.69 -30.55
CA ARG A 98 13.60 18.57 -30.37
C ARG A 98 13.63 19.70 -31.40
N ALA A 99 13.40 19.38 -32.68
CA ALA A 99 13.33 20.39 -33.73
C ALA A 99 12.18 21.38 -33.54
N LEU A 100 11.04 20.91 -33.01
CA LEU A 100 9.89 21.73 -32.68
C LEU A 100 10.17 22.63 -31.46
N ARG A 101 10.77 22.09 -30.40
CA ARG A 101 11.19 22.85 -29.21
C ARG A 101 12.23 23.92 -29.54
N ALA A 102 13.18 23.64 -30.43
CA ALA A 102 14.18 24.63 -30.84
C ALA A 102 13.54 25.89 -31.45
N ARG A 103 12.37 25.75 -32.09
CA ARG A 103 11.57 26.85 -32.64
C ARG A 103 10.61 27.44 -31.60
N HIS A 104 10.09 26.62 -30.69
CA HIS A 104 9.13 27.01 -29.65
C HIS A 104 9.57 26.59 -28.24
N PRO A 105 10.56 27.27 -27.63
CA PRO A 105 11.14 26.84 -26.35
C PRO A 105 10.17 26.82 -25.15
N ARG A 106 9.01 27.49 -25.28
CA ARG A 106 8.01 27.64 -24.21
C ARG A 106 6.70 26.87 -24.46
N ARG A 107 6.61 26.06 -25.51
CA ARG A 107 5.41 25.24 -25.77
C ARG A 107 5.36 24.09 -24.75
N VAL A 108 4.43 24.16 -23.80
CA VAL A 108 4.31 23.22 -22.67
C VAL A 108 3.98 21.80 -23.15
N ASP A 109 3.10 21.66 -24.13
CA ASP A 109 2.74 20.38 -24.74
C ASP A 109 3.93 19.67 -25.38
N VAL A 110 4.76 20.40 -26.15
CA VAL A 110 5.99 19.87 -26.77
C VAL A 110 7.00 19.46 -25.71
N LEU A 111 7.16 20.28 -24.67
CA LEU A 111 8.06 20.00 -23.57
C LEU A 111 7.65 18.73 -22.81
N ALA A 112 6.37 18.62 -22.46
CA ALA A 112 5.80 17.48 -21.75
C ALA A 112 5.96 16.18 -22.55
N GLU A 113 5.61 16.20 -23.83
CA GLU A 113 5.70 15.03 -24.69
C GLU A 113 7.16 14.58 -24.90
N LEU A 114 8.07 15.53 -25.14
CA LEU A 114 9.50 15.23 -25.27
C LEU A 114 10.07 14.62 -24.00
N ALA A 115 9.74 15.17 -22.82
CA ALA A 115 10.21 14.63 -21.56
C ALA A 115 9.67 13.22 -21.29
N ASN A 116 8.38 12.99 -21.53
CA ASN A 116 7.77 11.66 -21.35
C ASN A 116 8.44 10.59 -22.24
N GLN A 117 8.69 10.91 -23.50
CA GLN A 117 9.37 9.99 -24.42
C GLN A 117 10.85 9.77 -24.06
N LEU A 118 11.54 10.77 -23.50
CA LEU A 118 12.90 10.59 -22.99
C LEU A 118 12.93 9.66 -21.78
N ILE A 119 11.97 9.78 -20.86
CA ILE A 119 11.82 8.84 -19.73
C ILE A 119 11.57 7.42 -20.23
N ALA A 120 10.67 7.24 -21.20
CA ALA A 120 10.38 5.93 -21.80
C ALA A 120 11.58 5.30 -22.53
N LEU A 121 12.55 6.11 -22.96
CA LEU A 121 13.82 5.65 -23.55
C LEU A 121 14.94 5.49 -22.51
N GLU A 122 14.63 5.49 -21.21
CA GLU A 122 15.60 5.42 -20.10
C GLU A 122 16.61 6.60 -20.11
N ARG A 123 16.22 7.74 -20.69
CA ARG A 123 17.03 8.98 -20.75
C ARG A 123 16.52 10.00 -19.74
N ALA A 124 16.28 9.55 -18.51
CA ALA A 124 15.66 10.34 -17.46
C ALA A 124 16.45 11.61 -17.08
N SER A 125 17.79 11.54 -17.06
CA SER A 125 18.62 12.72 -16.78
C SER A 125 18.49 13.82 -17.85
N GLU A 126 18.30 13.45 -19.12
CA GLU A 126 18.01 14.45 -20.16
C GLU A 126 16.63 15.06 -19.95
N ALA A 127 15.61 14.24 -19.64
CA ALA A 127 14.27 14.74 -19.34
C ALA A 127 14.26 15.72 -18.16
N GLU A 128 15.03 15.45 -17.10
CA GLU A 128 15.17 16.36 -15.96
C GLU A 128 15.80 17.71 -16.37
N GLN A 129 16.91 17.68 -17.14
CA GLN A 129 17.54 18.91 -17.65
C GLN A 129 16.57 19.76 -18.48
N LEU A 130 15.64 19.12 -19.19
CA LEU A 130 14.61 19.82 -19.93
C LEU A 130 13.59 20.54 -19.03
N LEU A 131 13.34 20.00 -17.83
CA LEU A 131 12.24 20.39 -16.95
C LEU A 131 12.68 21.18 -15.71
N VAL A 132 13.96 21.17 -15.33
CA VAL A 132 14.45 21.78 -14.09
C VAL A 132 14.12 23.29 -14.00
N ASP A 133 14.19 24.01 -15.12
CA ASP A 133 13.85 25.45 -15.19
C ASP A 133 12.34 25.70 -14.94
N TRP A 134 11.52 24.66 -14.97
CA TRP A 134 10.07 24.69 -14.79
C TRP A 134 9.61 24.17 -13.41
N GLU A 135 10.54 23.87 -12.50
CA GLU A 135 10.22 23.41 -11.14
C GLU A 135 9.34 24.41 -10.37
N LYS A 136 9.40 25.70 -10.71
CA LYS A 136 8.56 26.76 -10.12
C LYS A 136 7.32 27.09 -10.94
N SER A 137 7.02 26.34 -11.99
CA SER A 137 5.83 26.56 -12.82
C SER A 137 4.56 26.16 -12.09
N LEU A 138 3.42 26.68 -12.54
CA LEU A 138 2.09 26.27 -12.10
C LEU A 138 1.48 25.21 -13.04
N GLU A 139 2.31 24.53 -13.83
CA GLU A 139 1.89 23.53 -14.80
C GLU A 139 2.03 22.12 -14.21
N PRO A 140 0.95 21.52 -13.67
CA PRO A 140 1.06 20.29 -12.89
C PRO A 140 1.60 19.10 -13.71
N ARG A 141 1.33 19.06 -15.02
CA ARG A 141 1.85 18.03 -15.91
C ARG A 141 3.38 18.07 -16.02
N LEU A 142 3.99 19.25 -16.07
CA LEU A 142 5.45 19.38 -16.13
C LEU A 142 6.10 18.98 -14.80
N LEU A 143 5.49 19.34 -13.68
CA LEU A 143 5.92 18.95 -12.34
C LEU A 143 5.84 17.43 -12.14
N CYS A 144 4.75 16.79 -12.59
CA CYS A 144 4.62 15.34 -12.59
C CYS A 144 5.75 14.66 -13.37
N LEU A 145 6.06 15.15 -14.57
CA LEU A 145 7.15 14.60 -15.40
C LEU A 145 8.54 14.83 -14.78
N LEU A 146 8.75 15.95 -14.08
CA LEU A 146 9.99 16.20 -13.35
C LEU A 146 10.15 15.20 -12.20
N GLY A 147 9.08 14.96 -11.44
CA GLY A 147 9.03 13.92 -10.42
C GLY A 147 9.31 12.52 -11.01
N LYS A 148 8.66 12.17 -12.12
CA LYS A 148 8.87 10.90 -12.84
C LYS A 148 10.31 10.73 -13.34
N ALA A 149 10.93 11.80 -13.86
CA ALA A 149 12.32 11.77 -14.29
C ALA A 149 13.29 11.57 -13.13
N ARG A 150 13.04 12.17 -11.95
CA ARG A 150 13.86 11.96 -10.75
C ARG A 150 13.65 10.58 -10.14
N PHE A 151 12.40 10.09 -10.14
CA PHE A 151 12.06 8.73 -9.72
C PHE A 151 12.76 7.67 -10.57
N ALA A 152 12.74 7.81 -11.90
CA ALA A 152 13.44 6.91 -12.82
C ALA A 152 14.97 6.92 -12.68
N GLN A 153 15.53 7.88 -11.93
CA GLN A 153 16.94 7.96 -11.55
C GLN A 153 17.19 7.49 -10.10
N GLU A 154 16.19 6.86 -9.46
CA GLU A 154 16.22 6.41 -8.06
C GLU A 154 16.44 7.54 -7.03
N ARG A 155 16.17 8.80 -7.41
CA ARG A 155 16.30 10.00 -6.56
C ARG A 155 14.97 10.34 -5.91
N LEU A 156 14.51 9.45 -5.02
CA LEU A 156 13.17 9.50 -4.43
C LEU A 156 12.92 10.81 -3.66
N GLU A 157 13.87 11.25 -2.83
CA GLU A 157 13.74 12.46 -2.01
C GLU A 157 13.57 13.72 -2.87
N GLU A 158 14.19 13.76 -4.04
CA GLU A 158 14.11 14.88 -4.97
C GLU A 158 12.88 14.78 -5.90
N ALA A 159 12.36 13.57 -6.11
CA ALA A 159 11.14 13.32 -6.85
C ALA A 159 9.89 13.77 -6.09
N LEU A 160 9.88 13.64 -4.76
CA LEU A 160 8.69 13.90 -3.94
C LEU A 160 8.17 15.36 -4.00
N PRO A 161 8.99 16.42 -3.85
CA PRO A 161 8.50 17.80 -3.85
C PRO A 161 7.72 18.22 -5.11
N PRO A 162 8.20 17.99 -6.36
CA PRO A 162 7.43 18.36 -7.54
C PRO A 162 6.14 17.53 -7.69
N LEU A 163 6.12 16.26 -7.25
CA LEU A 163 4.89 15.45 -7.24
C LEU A 163 3.85 16.02 -6.28
N GLN A 164 4.26 16.42 -5.07
CA GLN A 164 3.38 17.05 -4.09
C GLN A 164 2.80 18.38 -4.60
N GLN A 165 3.63 19.20 -5.26
CA GLN A 165 3.18 20.44 -5.86
C GLN A 165 2.20 20.19 -7.02
N ALA A 166 2.47 19.21 -7.89
CA ALA A 166 1.55 18.80 -8.96
C ALA A 166 0.19 18.34 -8.40
N MET A 167 0.20 17.55 -7.32
CA MET A 167 -1.00 17.06 -6.65
C MET A 167 -1.86 18.22 -6.14
N ALA A 168 -1.24 19.18 -5.45
CA ALA A 168 -1.95 20.35 -4.92
C ALA A 168 -2.61 21.19 -6.03
N LEU A 169 -1.92 21.39 -7.15
CA LEU A 169 -2.45 22.13 -8.31
C LEU A 169 -3.62 21.41 -8.97
N TYR A 170 -3.51 20.09 -9.21
CA TYR A 170 -4.63 19.32 -9.76
C TYR A 170 -5.84 19.33 -8.83
N GLU A 171 -5.65 19.20 -7.51
CA GLU A 171 -6.74 19.25 -6.55
C GLU A 171 -7.43 20.61 -6.50
N GLU A 172 -6.69 21.71 -6.69
CA GLU A 172 -7.26 23.04 -6.87
C GLU A 172 -8.08 23.13 -8.16
N MET A 173 -7.56 22.62 -9.28
CA MET A 173 -8.28 22.56 -10.55
C MET A 173 -9.59 21.76 -10.44
N ILE A 174 -9.57 20.57 -9.82
CA ILE A 174 -10.76 19.73 -9.57
C ILE A 174 -11.78 20.48 -8.71
N ARG A 175 -11.33 21.27 -7.74
CA ARG A 175 -12.21 22.05 -6.88
C ARG A 175 -12.89 23.20 -7.64
N LEU A 176 -12.17 23.83 -8.57
CA LEU A 176 -12.69 24.93 -9.40
C LEU A 176 -13.63 24.45 -10.50
N ASP A 177 -13.46 23.21 -10.98
CA ASP A 177 -14.37 22.58 -11.95
C ASP A 177 -14.83 21.18 -11.50
N PRO A 178 -15.77 21.08 -10.53
CA PRO A 178 -16.24 19.80 -10.00
C PRO A 178 -16.97 18.92 -11.03
N HIS A 179 -17.46 19.52 -12.12
CA HIS A 179 -18.20 18.85 -13.19
C HIS A 179 -17.34 18.58 -14.42
N GLY A 180 -16.11 19.08 -14.46
CA GLY A 180 -15.12 18.81 -15.49
C GLY A 180 -14.68 17.35 -15.44
N GLN A 181 -15.29 16.51 -16.29
CA GLN A 181 -14.80 15.16 -16.56
C GLN A 181 -13.32 15.15 -17.00
N ALA A 182 -12.85 16.25 -17.60
CA ALA A 182 -11.50 16.43 -18.12
C ALA A 182 -10.40 16.70 -17.06
N VAL A 183 -10.72 16.70 -15.75
CA VAL A 183 -9.70 16.89 -14.69
C VAL A 183 -9.43 15.60 -13.91
N ARG A 184 -10.28 14.57 -14.07
CA ARG A 184 -9.96 13.18 -13.68
C ARG A 184 -9.35 12.41 -14.85
N ASP A 185 -8.48 13.09 -15.60
CA ASP A 185 -7.71 12.51 -16.68
C ASP A 185 -6.74 11.45 -16.13
N ASP A 186 -6.38 10.48 -16.97
CA ASP A 186 -5.39 9.44 -16.68
C ASP A 186 -4.09 9.99 -16.05
N ALA A 187 -3.74 11.25 -16.37
CA ALA A 187 -2.60 11.96 -15.80
C ALA A 187 -2.68 12.20 -14.28
N TYR A 188 -3.88 12.45 -13.73
CA TYR A 188 -4.04 12.61 -12.29
C TYR A 188 -3.91 11.27 -11.56
N LEU A 189 -4.47 10.20 -12.13
CA LEU A 189 -4.37 8.85 -11.59
C LEU A 189 -2.92 8.35 -11.64
N GLU A 190 -2.21 8.58 -12.74
CA GLU A 190 -0.77 8.30 -12.87
C GLU A 190 0.05 9.07 -11.82
N LEU A 191 -0.24 10.36 -11.64
CA LEU A 191 0.41 11.18 -10.63
C LEU A 191 0.16 10.66 -9.21
N GLU A 192 -1.08 10.34 -8.86
CA GLU A 192 -1.43 9.83 -7.53
C GLU A 192 -0.77 8.48 -7.24
N ALA A 193 -0.72 7.58 -8.24
CA ALA A 193 -0.01 6.31 -8.13
C ALA A 193 1.50 6.53 -7.90
N LEU A 194 2.14 7.35 -8.74
CA LEU A 194 3.58 7.66 -8.61
C LEU A 194 3.91 8.38 -7.30
N HIS A 195 3.11 9.35 -6.90
CA HIS A 195 3.26 10.04 -5.62
C HIS A 195 3.17 9.05 -4.45
N SER A 196 2.20 8.13 -4.49
CA SER A 196 2.03 7.12 -3.44
C SER A 196 3.21 6.14 -3.42
N GLU A 197 3.69 5.69 -4.57
CA GLU A 197 4.86 4.81 -4.64
C GLU A 197 6.12 5.47 -4.04
N VAL A 198 6.40 6.72 -4.43
CA VAL A 198 7.54 7.50 -3.90
C VAL A 198 7.39 7.72 -2.39
N LEU A 199 6.21 8.14 -1.95
CA LEU A 199 5.94 8.45 -0.55
C LEU A 199 6.06 7.20 0.34
N ALA A 200 5.50 6.06 -0.10
CA ALA A 200 5.61 4.80 0.62
C ALA A 200 7.05 4.30 0.69
N SER A 201 7.81 4.43 -0.39
CA SER A 201 9.22 4.01 -0.45
C SER A 201 10.12 4.85 0.46
N LEU A 202 9.83 6.14 0.62
CA LEU A 202 10.61 7.04 1.48
C LEU A 202 10.22 6.94 2.96
N HIS A 203 8.92 6.82 3.23
CA HIS A 203 8.35 7.13 4.55
C HIS A 203 7.43 6.05 5.10
N GLY A 204 7.28 4.92 4.42
CA GLY A 204 6.39 3.82 4.82
C GLY A 204 4.94 4.04 4.40
N GLN A 205 4.14 2.97 4.52
CA GLN A 205 2.72 2.98 4.14
C GLN A 205 1.89 3.94 5.01
N GLU A 206 2.30 4.15 6.26
CA GLU A 206 1.67 5.08 7.20
C GLU A 206 1.67 6.51 6.64
N ALA A 207 2.71 6.89 5.90
CA ALA A 207 2.81 8.21 5.30
C ALA A 207 1.73 8.47 4.23
N LEU A 208 1.31 7.43 3.48
CA LEU A 208 0.20 7.53 2.53
C LEU A 208 -1.10 7.90 3.22
N VAL A 209 -1.32 7.28 4.38
CA VAL A 209 -2.54 7.46 5.15
C VAL A 209 -2.55 8.84 5.82
N VAL A 210 -1.41 9.28 6.36
CA VAL A 210 -1.23 10.64 6.88
C VAL A 210 -1.47 11.68 5.79
N ASP A 211 -0.94 11.44 4.59
CA ASP A 211 -1.14 12.33 3.45
C ASP A 211 -2.60 12.35 2.99
N ALA A 212 -3.25 11.20 2.85
CA ALA A 212 -4.68 11.10 2.54
C ALA A 212 -5.56 11.79 3.61
N ALA A 213 -5.22 11.66 4.90
CA ALA A 213 -5.91 12.34 6.00
C ALA A 213 -5.76 13.87 5.91
N ARG A 214 -4.54 14.37 5.64
CA ARG A 214 -4.29 15.82 5.41
C ARG A 214 -5.09 16.35 4.23
N ARG A 215 -5.22 15.56 3.17
CA ARG A 215 -6.03 15.87 1.97
C ARG A 215 -7.53 15.65 2.15
N ARG A 216 -7.99 15.22 3.34
CA ARG A 216 -9.40 14.87 3.64
C ARG A 216 -9.99 13.81 2.70
N LYS A 217 -9.14 12.88 2.27
CA LYS A 217 -9.48 11.75 1.39
C LYS A 217 -9.45 10.41 2.10
N LEU A 218 -9.27 10.44 3.42
CA LEU A 218 -9.28 9.22 4.22
C LEU A 218 -10.67 8.58 4.18
N ASP A 219 -10.73 7.32 3.76
CA ASP A 219 -11.96 6.54 3.92
C ASP A 219 -12.23 6.34 5.41
N ALA A 220 -13.32 6.94 5.89
CA ALA A 220 -13.72 6.91 7.29
C ALA A 220 -14.23 5.54 7.74
N HIS A 221 -14.46 4.61 6.81
CA HIS A 221 -14.89 3.25 7.10
C HIS A 221 -13.72 2.26 7.08
N ALA A 222 -12.61 2.56 6.41
CA ALA A 222 -11.47 1.64 6.35
C ALA A 222 -10.69 1.65 7.69
N GLY A 223 -10.90 0.63 8.53
CA GLY A 223 -10.26 0.54 9.85
C GLY A 223 -8.72 0.59 9.79
N VAL A 224 -8.13 -0.03 8.76
CA VAL A 224 -6.69 -0.05 8.50
C VAL A 224 -6.07 1.34 8.39
N ASN A 225 -6.83 2.32 7.86
CA ASN A 225 -6.36 3.70 7.79
C ASN A 225 -6.14 4.28 9.20
N PHE A 226 -7.06 4.04 10.13
CA PHE A 226 -6.91 4.56 11.48
C PHE A 226 -5.81 3.85 12.27
N VAL A 227 -5.58 2.55 12.01
CA VAL A 227 -4.45 1.80 12.58
C VAL A 227 -3.11 2.37 12.10
N LEU A 228 -2.96 2.63 10.80
CA LEU A 228 -1.74 3.21 10.22
C LEU A 228 -1.51 4.67 10.68
N LEU A 229 -2.58 5.47 10.81
CA LEU A 229 -2.47 6.80 11.43
C LEU A 229 -2.05 6.73 12.88
N ALA A 230 -2.60 5.80 13.66
CA ALA A 230 -2.23 5.62 15.04
C ALA A 230 -0.76 5.21 15.15
N ALA A 231 -0.29 4.28 14.32
CA ALA A 231 1.11 3.87 14.24
C ALA A 231 2.03 5.08 14.00
N HIS A 232 1.68 5.96 13.05
CA HIS A 232 2.42 7.21 12.83
C HIS A 232 2.43 8.14 14.05
N GLN A 233 1.27 8.34 14.69
CA GLN A 233 1.16 9.21 15.87
C GLN A 233 1.82 8.63 17.12
N MET A 234 2.04 7.32 17.16
CA MET A 234 2.61 6.62 18.32
C MET A 234 4.07 6.99 18.56
N VAL A 235 4.80 7.30 17.48
CA VAL A 235 6.23 7.61 17.51
C VAL A 235 6.46 8.89 18.30
N GLY A 236 7.12 8.77 19.45
CA GLY A 236 7.41 9.89 20.34
C GLY A 236 6.21 10.45 21.12
N ALA A 237 5.02 9.83 21.03
CA ALA A 237 3.87 10.24 21.84
C ALA A 237 4.13 10.01 23.34
N PRO A 238 3.64 10.89 24.24
CA PRO A 238 3.74 10.63 25.67
C PRO A 238 2.89 9.42 26.07
N CYS A 239 3.41 8.57 26.96
CA CYS A 239 2.62 7.50 27.59
C CYS A 239 1.52 8.12 28.46
N ARG A 240 0.25 7.82 28.13
CA ARG A 240 -0.94 8.28 28.87
C ARG A 240 -1.70 7.14 29.53
N ALA A 241 -1.14 5.93 29.47
CA ALA A 241 -1.78 4.74 30.00
C ALA A 241 -1.98 4.84 31.51
N LEU A 242 -3.18 4.45 31.98
CA LEU A 242 -3.46 4.36 33.42
C LEU A 242 -2.75 3.18 34.08
N SER A 243 -2.35 2.18 33.29
CA SER A 243 -1.65 0.98 33.72
C SER A 243 -0.77 0.47 32.59
N LEU A 244 0.47 0.07 32.92
CA LEU A 244 1.40 -0.60 31.98
C LEU A 244 1.17 -2.12 31.91
N THR A 245 0.25 -2.64 32.72
CA THR A 245 -0.17 -4.04 32.72
C THR A 245 -1.64 -4.15 32.34
N LEU A 246 -2.00 -5.27 31.71
CA LEU A 246 -3.39 -5.53 31.37
C LEU A 246 -4.20 -5.77 32.64
N LEU A 247 -5.21 -4.93 32.85
CA LEU A 247 -6.11 -5.08 33.98
C LEU A 247 -7.25 -6.04 33.65
N PRO A 248 -7.74 -6.82 34.64
CA PRO A 248 -9.00 -7.54 34.51
C PRO A 248 -10.13 -6.59 34.09
N LEU A 249 -11.03 -7.07 33.23
CA LEU A 249 -12.08 -6.27 32.60
C LEU A 249 -12.90 -5.45 33.62
N GLU A 250 -13.27 -6.06 34.74
CA GLU A 250 -14.03 -5.37 35.80
C GLU A 250 -13.27 -4.22 36.44
N ARG A 251 -11.96 -4.38 36.64
CA ARG A 251 -11.11 -3.32 37.19
C ARG A 251 -10.93 -2.18 36.19
N MET A 252 -10.73 -2.53 34.91
CA MET A 252 -10.63 -1.58 33.80
C MET A 252 -11.91 -0.74 33.69
N ARG A 253 -13.08 -1.38 33.78
CA ARG A 253 -14.40 -0.72 33.78
C ARG A 253 -14.57 0.21 34.98
N ALA A 254 -14.27 -0.27 36.19
CA ALA A 254 -14.41 0.53 37.40
C ALA A 254 -13.55 1.79 37.37
N LEU A 255 -12.31 1.68 36.86
CA LEU A 255 -11.40 2.81 36.72
C LEU A 255 -11.89 3.82 35.67
N ALA A 256 -12.40 3.34 34.53
CA ALA A 256 -13.00 4.20 33.51
C ALA A 256 -14.23 4.94 34.05
N ASP A 257 -15.12 4.25 34.78
CA ASP A 257 -16.31 4.85 35.39
C ASP A 257 -15.98 5.86 36.49
N GLU A 258 -14.92 5.63 37.26
CA GLU A 258 -14.40 6.59 38.25
C GLU A 258 -13.94 7.89 37.57
N ARG A 259 -13.05 7.79 36.58
CA ARG A 259 -12.56 8.92 35.80
C ARG A 259 -13.67 9.72 35.13
N LEU A 260 -14.58 9.03 34.44
CA LEU A 260 -15.66 9.68 33.68
C LEU A 260 -16.74 10.29 34.57
N ARG A 261 -16.84 9.88 35.83
CA ARG A 261 -17.71 10.52 36.83
C ARG A 261 -17.10 11.82 37.35
N GLU A 262 -15.77 11.86 37.49
CA GLU A 262 -15.02 13.06 37.87
C GLU A 262 -14.99 14.09 36.73
N ASP A 263 -14.69 13.63 35.52
CA ASP A 263 -14.70 14.41 34.29
C ASP A 263 -15.18 13.56 33.10
N ALA A 264 -16.35 13.90 32.56
CA ALA A 264 -16.94 13.21 31.41
C ALA A 264 -16.09 13.33 30.12
N SER A 265 -15.11 14.23 30.10
CA SER A 265 -14.13 14.41 29.02
C SER A 265 -12.74 13.91 29.39
N ASP A 266 -12.60 13.10 30.44
CA ASP A 266 -11.32 12.46 30.78
C ASP A 266 -10.88 11.50 29.65
N LEU A 267 -9.79 11.87 28.98
CA LEU A 267 -9.30 11.16 27.80
C LEU A 267 -8.91 9.70 28.12
N PRO A 268 -8.09 9.40 29.15
CA PRO A 268 -7.82 8.02 29.54
C PRO A 268 -9.08 7.22 29.91
N GLY A 269 -10.04 7.84 30.61
CA GLY A 269 -11.32 7.24 30.96
C GLY A 269 -12.14 6.82 29.74
N LEU A 270 -12.20 7.67 28.71
CA LEU A 270 -12.87 7.35 27.44
C LEU A 270 -12.16 6.21 26.69
N VAL A 271 -10.83 6.25 26.59
CA VAL A 271 -10.02 5.21 25.95
C VAL A 271 -10.23 3.86 26.66
N GLN A 272 -10.19 3.84 27.99
CA GLN A 272 -10.40 2.62 28.77
C GLN A 272 -11.84 2.09 28.63
N ARG A 273 -12.85 2.97 28.59
CA ARG A 273 -14.24 2.56 28.34
C ARG A 273 -14.42 1.98 26.93
N GLY A 274 -13.80 2.60 25.93
CA GLY A 274 -13.73 2.06 24.56
C GLY A 274 -13.04 0.71 24.50
N GLY A 275 -11.90 0.56 25.19
CA GLY A 275 -11.17 -0.70 25.29
C GLY A 275 -11.97 -1.81 25.96
N VAL A 276 -12.71 -1.51 27.04
CA VAL A 276 -13.64 -2.48 27.66
C VAL A 276 -14.70 -2.93 26.65
N ALA A 277 -15.36 -2.01 25.96
CA ALA A 277 -16.37 -2.35 24.95
C ALA A 277 -15.77 -3.17 23.79
N LEU A 278 -14.56 -2.83 23.33
CA LEU A 278 -13.84 -3.56 22.29
C LEU A 278 -13.57 -5.02 22.69
N ARG A 279 -13.04 -5.23 23.90
CA ARG A 279 -12.72 -6.55 24.46
C ARG A 279 -13.95 -7.43 24.71
N GLU A 280 -15.13 -6.82 24.84
CA GLU A 280 -16.43 -7.50 24.93
C GLU A 280 -17.07 -7.78 23.57
N GLY A 281 -16.45 -7.37 22.46
CA GLY A 281 -17.04 -7.48 21.12
C GLY A 281 -18.16 -6.48 20.84
N ARG A 282 -18.31 -5.43 21.66
CA ARG A 282 -19.32 -4.36 21.49
C ARG A 282 -18.77 -3.23 20.61
N PHE A 283 -18.43 -3.55 19.35
CA PHE A 283 -17.67 -2.66 18.46
C PHE A 283 -18.32 -1.30 18.22
N SER A 284 -19.64 -1.25 18.00
CA SER A 284 -20.34 0.04 17.80
C SER A 284 -20.32 0.95 19.03
N GLU A 285 -20.22 0.40 20.24
CA GLU A 285 -20.06 1.19 21.47
C GLU A 285 -18.60 1.62 21.67
N ALA A 286 -17.66 0.73 21.38
CA ALA A 286 -16.23 1.05 21.39
C ALA A 286 -15.94 2.25 20.47
N LEU A 287 -16.49 2.24 19.25
CA LEU A 287 -16.35 3.33 18.28
C LEU A 287 -16.80 4.67 18.85
N LYS A 288 -17.97 4.75 19.50
CA LYS A 288 -18.48 6.00 20.10
C LYS A 288 -17.51 6.58 21.13
N HIS A 289 -16.94 5.72 21.97
CA HIS A 289 -15.98 6.15 23.00
C HIS A 289 -14.66 6.60 22.39
N PHE A 290 -14.13 5.87 21.41
CA PHE A 290 -12.90 6.24 20.73
C PHE A 290 -13.04 7.49 19.85
N GLU A 291 -14.16 7.68 19.18
CA GLU A 291 -14.45 8.91 18.43
C GLU A 291 -14.51 10.11 19.35
N ARG A 292 -15.20 9.99 20.49
CA ARG A 292 -15.25 11.06 21.48
C ARG A 292 -13.85 11.36 22.05
N ALA A 293 -13.05 10.34 22.32
CA ALA A 293 -11.67 10.51 22.78
C ALA A 293 -10.79 11.20 21.71
N HIS A 294 -10.95 10.82 20.44
CA HIS A 294 -10.22 11.41 19.32
C HIS A 294 -10.59 12.88 19.08
N GLU A 295 -11.87 13.25 19.23
CA GLU A 295 -12.31 14.66 19.18
C GLU A 295 -11.61 15.53 20.24
N LEU A 296 -11.38 14.99 21.43
CA LEU A 296 -10.73 15.70 22.53
C LEU A 296 -9.22 15.83 22.34
N SER A 297 -8.59 14.83 21.74
CA SER A 297 -7.15 14.83 21.47
C SER A 297 -6.83 14.18 20.11
N PRO A 298 -6.91 14.95 19.00
CA PRO A 298 -6.68 14.40 17.65
C PRO A 298 -5.27 13.85 17.38
N GLY A 299 -4.30 14.20 18.23
CA GLY A 299 -2.92 13.72 18.16
C GLY A 299 -2.59 12.57 19.12
N ASP A 300 -3.59 12.01 19.81
CA ASP A 300 -3.39 10.81 20.63
C ASP A 300 -3.62 9.55 19.78
N PHE A 301 -2.63 8.65 19.78
CA PHE A 301 -2.67 7.43 19.00
C PHE A 301 -3.72 6.44 19.52
N ALA A 302 -3.97 6.39 20.83
CA ALA A 302 -4.79 5.32 21.43
C ALA A 302 -6.25 5.39 20.97
N PRO A 303 -6.93 6.56 20.94
CA PRO A 303 -8.25 6.67 20.32
C PRO A 303 -8.30 6.22 18.86
N LEU A 304 -7.29 6.59 18.06
CA LEU A 304 -7.22 6.20 16.64
C LEU A 304 -7.03 4.70 16.47
N LEU A 305 -6.13 4.10 17.24
CA LEU A 305 -5.88 2.66 17.22
C LEU A 305 -7.14 1.89 17.61
N GLY A 306 -7.79 2.31 18.70
CA GLY A 306 -9.05 1.73 19.14
C GLY A 306 -10.17 1.86 18.10
N LYS A 307 -10.29 3.01 17.46
CA LYS A 307 -11.24 3.24 16.35
C LYS A 307 -10.96 2.31 15.18
N GLY A 308 -9.71 2.24 14.72
CA GLY A 308 -9.29 1.40 13.60
C GLY A 308 -9.60 -0.07 13.86
N MET A 309 -9.20 -0.58 15.03
CA MET A 309 -9.47 -1.96 15.41
C MET A 309 -10.96 -2.26 15.56
N ALA A 310 -11.75 -1.34 16.14
CA ALA A 310 -13.20 -1.54 16.23
C ALA A 310 -13.86 -1.63 14.84
N LEU A 311 -13.41 -0.83 13.86
CA LEU A 311 -13.89 -0.92 12.47
C LEU A 311 -13.46 -2.22 11.78
N GLU A 312 -12.19 -2.62 11.92
CA GLU A 312 -11.68 -3.85 11.31
C GLU A 312 -12.40 -5.09 11.86
N LEU A 313 -12.51 -5.20 13.19
CA LEU A 313 -13.12 -6.36 13.84
C LEU A 313 -14.63 -6.48 13.53
N ASP A 314 -15.32 -5.35 13.39
CA ASP A 314 -16.74 -5.31 12.98
C ASP A 314 -16.92 -5.78 11.53
N GLN A 315 -16.06 -5.32 10.62
CA GLN A 315 -16.10 -5.71 9.19
C GLN A 315 -15.75 -7.17 8.93
N GLN A 316 -14.83 -7.72 9.73
CA GLN A 316 -14.32 -9.08 9.56
C GLN A 316 -15.22 -10.16 10.19
N ASP A 317 -16.31 -9.79 10.87
CA ASP A 317 -17.17 -10.73 11.63
C ASP A 317 -16.32 -11.68 12.52
N VAL A 318 -15.33 -11.14 13.22
CA VAL A 318 -14.34 -11.94 13.97
C VAL A 318 -15.00 -12.84 15.03
N LEU A 319 -16.16 -12.42 15.55
CA LEU A 319 -16.95 -13.19 16.51
C LEU A 319 -17.44 -14.52 15.92
N ARG A 320 -17.65 -14.60 14.61
CA ARG A 320 -17.92 -15.86 13.92
C ARG A 320 -16.69 -16.76 13.90
N GLY A 321 -15.53 -16.23 13.53
CA GLY A 321 -14.25 -16.95 13.54
C GLY A 321 -13.91 -17.53 14.92
N LEU A 322 -14.12 -16.74 15.97
CA LEU A 322 -13.89 -17.15 17.37
C LEU A 322 -14.70 -18.38 17.80
N LYS A 323 -15.87 -18.64 17.19
CA LYS A 323 -16.67 -19.83 17.50
C LYS A 323 -15.97 -21.13 17.11
N HIS A 324 -15.11 -21.09 16.10
CA HIS A 324 -14.36 -22.25 15.62
C HIS A 324 -13.14 -22.60 16.49
N LEU A 325 -12.72 -21.69 17.37
CA LEU A 325 -11.60 -21.95 18.28
C LEU A 325 -11.96 -23.01 19.33
N PRO A 326 -10.99 -23.80 19.82
CA PRO A 326 -11.24 -24.76 20.88
C PRO A 326 -11.71 -24.06 22.18
N GLY A 327 -12.40 -24.83 23.03
CA GLY A 327 -12.65 -24.42 24.41
C GLY A 327 -11.35 -24.33 25.21
N VAL A 328 -11.35 -23.55 26.29
CA VAL A 328 -10.19 -23.39 27.15
C VAL A 328 -10.03 -24.63 28.04
N GLY A 329 -8.89 -25.31 27.90
CA GLY A 329 -8.49 -26.45 28.73
C GLY A 329 -7.22 -26.16 29.54
N PRO A 330 -6.84 -27.07 30.47
CA PRO A 330 -5.61 -26.93 31.23
C PRO A 330 -4.39 -27.16 30.32
N LEU A 331 -3.44 -26.21 30.35
CA LEU A 331 -2.14 -26.33 29.71
C LEU A 331 -1.04 -26.03 30.75
N GLU A 332 -0.20 -27.02 31.03
CA GLU A 332 0.86 -26.88 32.05
C GLU A 332 1.85 -25.78 31.65
N GLY A 333 2.13 -24.87 32.58
CA GLY A 333 3.05 -23.75 32.35
C GLY A 333 2.45 -22.54 31.61
N LEU A 334 1.21 -22.63 31.12
CA LEU A 334 0.58 -21.55 30.34
C LEU A 334 0.60 -20.20 31.08
N GLU A 335 0.11 -20.14 32.31
CA GLU A 335 0.04 -18.87 33.07
C GLU A 335 1.41 -18.28 33.41
N ARG A 336 2.48 -19.10 33.41
CA ARG A 336 3.84 -18.61 33.62
C ARG A 336 4.42 -17.98 32.35
N VAL A 337 4.07 -18.55 31.19
CA VAL A 337 4.45 -17.98 29.89
C VAL A 337 3.57 -16.77 29.57
N PHE A 338 2.28 -16.80 29.89
CA PHE A 338 1.32 -15.72 29.66
C PHE A 338 0.86 -15.12 31.00
N PRO A 339 1.67 -14.23 31.62
CA PRO A 339 1.37 -13.69 32.96
C PRO A 339 0.08 -12.87 33.02
N ASP A 340 -0.37 -12.31 31.89
CA ASP A 340 -1.61 -11.53 31.78
C ASP A 340 -2.87 -12.41 31.70
N TRP A 341 -2.74 -13.75 31.72
CA TRP A 341 -3.85 -14.71 31.63
C TRP A 341 -5.05 -14.43 32.57
N PRO A 342 -4.85 -14.07 33.85
CA PRO A 342 -5.96 -13.76 34.75
C PRO A 342 -6.77 -12.52 34.32
N ALA A 343 -6.16 -11.59 33.60
CA ALA A 343 -6.79 -10.36 33.15
C ALA A 343 -7.62 -10.52 31.86
N LEU A 344 -7.46 -11.64 31.15
CA LEU A 344 -8.12 -11.91 29.87
C LEU A 344 -9.61 -12.25 30.03
N THR A 345 -10.40 -11.81 29.06
CA THR A 345 -11.80 -12.23 28.87
C THR A 345 -11.87 -13.69 28.42
N GLU A 346 -13.07 -14.28 28.43
CA GLU A 346 -13.26 -15.65 27.95
C GLU A 346 -12.87 -15.80 26.47
N LEU A 347 -13.21 -14.83 25.63
CA LEU A 347 -12.86 -14.83 24.20
C LEU A 347 -11.34 -14.73 24.01
N GLU A 348 -10.68 -13.83 24.71
CA GLU A 348 -9.23 -13.67 24.66
C GLU A 348 -8.49 -14.92 25.14
N ARG A 349 -8.98 -15.58 26.20
CA ARG A 349 -8.41 -16.86 26.67
C ARG A 349 -8.55 -17.97 25.63
N ARG A 350 -9.65 -18.01 24.87
CA ARG A 350 -9.79 -18.98 23.76
C ARG A 350 -8.75 -18.74 22.68
N VAL A 351 -8.46 -17.49 22.34
CA VAL A 351 -7.38 -17.15 21.38
C VAL A 351 -6.04 -17.62 21.91
N VAL A 352 -5.65 -17.21 23.12
CA VAL A 352 -4.36 -17.60 23.73
C VAL A 352 -4.23 -19.12 23.81
N HIS A 353 -5.29 -19.81 24.24
CA HIS A 353 -5.32 -21.26 24.28
C HIS A 353 -5.17 -21.88 22.89
N ALA A 354 -5.91 -21.39 21.88
CA ALA A 354 -5.83 -21.86 20.50
C ALA A 354 -4.43 -21.66 19.89
N SER A 355 -3.77 -20.53 20.21
CA SER A 355 -2.40 -20.20 19.83
C SER A 355 -1.36 -21.08 20.53
N ALA A 356 -1.61 -21.50 21.77
CA ALA A 356 -0.65 -22.29 22.54
C ALA A 356 -0.81 -23.80 22.33
N LEU A 357 -2.02 -24.26 22.02
CA LEU A 357 -2.40 -25.68 22.05
C LEU A 357 -1.52 -26.58 21.14
N PRO A 358 -1.25 -26.23 19.86
CA PRO A 358 -0.39 -27.05 19.01
C PRO A 358 1.08 -27.10 19.42
N LEU A 359 1.54 -26.14 20.23
CA LEU A 359 2.93 -26.06 20.70
C LEU A 359 3.00 -26.25 22.23
N ARG A 360 1.97 -26.85 22.84
CA ARG A 360 1.83 -26.99 24.31
C ARG A 360 3.00 -27.71 24.98
N GLN A 361 3.67 -28.62 24.28
CA GLN A 361 4.83 -29.36 24.79
C GLN A 361 6.02 -28.45 25.16
N PHE A 362 6.09 -27.24 24.57
CA PHE A 362 7.15 -26.28 24.86
C PHE A 362 6.87 -25.42 26.09
N LEU A 363 5.62 -25.32 26.55
CA LEU A 363 5.23 -24.42 27.65
C LEU A 363 5.98 -24.69 28.96
N PRO A 364 6.16 -25.94 29.44
CA PRO A 364 6.91 -26.17 30.68
C PRO A 364 8.38 -25.73 30.58
N SER A 365 9.03 -25.97 29.44
CA SER A 365 10.43 -25.59 29.22
C SER A 365 10.59 -24.07 29.10
N LEU A 366 9.70 -23.41 28.36
CA LEU A 366 9.64 -21.95 28.26
C LEU A 366 9.47 -21.33 29.65
N ALA A 367 8.49 -21.80 30.42
CA ALA A 367 8.23 -21.34 31.77
C ALA A 367 9.44 -21.54 32.70
N ALA A 368 10.09 -22.72 32.64
CA ALA A 368 11.27 -23.02 33.46
C ALA A 368 12.47 -22.12 33.12
N ARG A 369 12.59 -21.68 31.87
CA ARG A 369 13.64 -20.78 31.37
C ARG A 369 13.27 -19.30 31.48
N GLY A 370 12.11 -18.97 32.06
CA GLY A 370 11.66 -17.60 32.28
C GLY A 370 11.20 -16.87 31.01
N PHE A 371 10.88 -17.61 29.94
CA PHE A 371 10.28 -17.03 28.73
C PHE A 371 8.85 -16.58 29.03
N ARG A 372 8.50 -15.38 28.57
CA ARG A 372 7.21 -14.74 28.83
C ARG A 372 6.69 -14.05 27.58
N LEU A 373 5.37 -14.09 27.36
CA LEU A 373 4.64 -13.32 26.37
C LEU A 373 3.64 -12.43 27.12
N ARG A 374 3.89 -11.13 27.12
CA ARG A 374 3.01 -10.14 27.74
C ARG A 374 1.95 -9.64 26.78
N ILE A 375 0.75 -9.42 27.29
CA ILE A 375 -0.35 -8.81 26.53
C ILE A 375 -0.48 -7.36 27.02
N LEU A 376 -0.25 -6.41 26.13
CA LEU A 376 -0.24 -5.00 26.47
C LEU A 376 -1.63 -4.36 26.31
N PRO A 377 -2.00 -3.41 27.18
CA PRO A 377 -3.13 -2.52 26.93
C PRO A 377 -2.96 -1.72 25.63
N LEU A 378 -4.09 -1.35 25.01
CA LEU A 378 -4.14 -0.62 23.74
C LEU A 378 -3.40 0.74 23.79
N ASP A 379 -3.41 1.38 24.96
CA ASP A 379 -2.77 2.68 25.22
C ASP A 379 -1.30 2.58 25.67
N VAL A 380 -0.71 1.38 25.64
CA VAL A 380 0.68 1.12 26.04
C VAL A 380 1.52 0.79 24.80
N ARG A 381 2.66 1.45 24.68
CA ARG A 381 3.63 1.18 23.61
C ARG A 381 4.62 0.10 24.07
N VAL A 382 5.23 -0.57 23.10
CA VAL A 382 6.31 -1.53 23.36
C VAL A 382 7.42 -0.92 24.22
N SER A 383 7.87 0.29 23.86
CA SER A 383 8.93 1.04 24.54
C SER A 383 8.55 1.64 25.90
N ASP A 384 7.27 1.55 26.29
CA ASP A 384 6.82 1.93 27.65
C ASP A 384 7.08 0.80 28.65
N VAL A 385 7.33 -0.41 28.16
CA VAL A 385 7.72 -1.53 29.01
C VAL A 385 9.21 -1.45 29.32
N PRO A 386 9.64 -1.44 30.60
CA PRO A 386 11.04 -1.22 30.98
C PRO A 386 12.05 -2.12 30.26
N GLU A 387 11.71 -3.39 30.05
CA GLU A 387 12.55 -4.37 29.38
C GLU A 387 12.80 -4.05 27.89
N LEU A 388 11.92 -3.29 27.26
CA LEU A 388 11.98 -2.91 25.83
C LEU A 388 12.16 -1.41 25.63
N ALA A 389 12.39 -0.65 26.70
CA ALA A 389 12.70 0.77 26.63
C ALA A 389 13.88 1.11 25.69
N PRO A 390 14.93 0.26 25.55
CA PRO A 390 15.99 0.50 24.56
C PRO A 390 15.51 0.57 23.11
N LEU A 391 14.40 -0.10 22.77
CA LEU A 391 13.84 -0.11 21.40
C LEU A 391 13.07 1.18 21.06
N ARG A 392 13.06 2.17 21.94
CA ARG A 392 12.41 3.46 21.71
C ARG A 392 13.02 4.13 20.48
N GLU A 393 12.16 4.55 19.55
CA GLU A 393 12.55 5.18 18.27
C GLU A 393 13.40 4.29 17.34
N GLU A 394 13.73 3.06 17.74
CA GLU A 394 14.39 2.09 16.87
C GLU A 394 13.41 1.57 15.81
N ARG A 395 13.93 1.36 14.60
CA ARG A 395 13.17 0.76 13.49
C ARG A 395 13.19 -0.75 13.58
N ALA A 396 12.08 -1.37 13.17
CA ALA A 396 11.88 -2.82 13.28
C ALA A 396 12.84 -3.65 12.41
N GLY A 397 13.43 -3.06 11.36
CA GLY A 397 14.41 -3.73 10.51
C GLY A 397 14.88 -2.86 9.34
N GLU A 398 15.82 -3.38 8.56
CA GLU A 398 16.25 -2.75 7.30
C GLU A 398 15.10 -2.85 6.28
N GLY A 399 14.60 -1.70 5.82
CA GLY A 399 13.45 -1.63 4.92
C GLY A 399 12.07 -1.62 5.61
N ASP A 400 11.99 -1.82 6.93
CA ASP A 400 10.76 -1.55 7.68
C ASP A 400 10.79 -0.11 8.21
N HIS A 401 9.88 0.72 7.71
CA HIS A 401 9.77 2.12 8.11
C HIS A 401 9.12 2.28 9.49
N ARG A 402 8.52 1.22 10.04
CA ARG A 402 7.85 1.24 11.34
C ARG A 402 8.89 1.23 12.46
N THR A 403 8.59 1.99 13.52
CA THR A 403 9.32 1.86 14.78
C THR A 403 8.76 0.68 15.58
N PHE A 404 9.56 0.13 16.49
CA PHE A 404 9.09 -0.90 17.41
C PHE A 404 7.86 -0.47 18.22
N GLU A 405 7.68 0.83 18.46
CA GLU A 405 6.53 1.36 19.17
C GLU A 405 5.21 1.06 18.44
N ALA A 406 5.23 1.18 17.10
CA ALA A 406 4.08 1.00 16.23
C ALA A 406 3.70 -0.47 15.97
N LEU A 407 4.56 -1.42 16.35
CA LEU A 407 4.28 -2.84 16.13
C LEU A 407 3.17 -3.35 17.07
N HIS A 408 2.35 -4.26 16.55
CA HIS A 408 1.34 -4.97 17.36
C HIS A 408 1.93 -6.12 18.15
N GLY A 409 3.10 -6.62 17.75
CA GLY A 409 3.85 -7.67 18.41
C GLY A 409 5.34 -7.46 18.27
N VAL A 410 6.11 -7.95 19.25
CA VAL A 410 7.57 -7.97 19.19
C VAL A 410 8.10 -9.10 20.05
N THR A 411 9.17 -9.75 19.58
CA THR A 411 9.94 -10.70 20.37
C THR A 411 11.38 -10.22 20.51
N HIS A 412 11.85 -10.09 21.76
CA HIS A 412 13.21 -9.71 22.09
C HIS A 412 13.76 -10.60 23.21
N GLY A 413 14.72 -11.47 22.87
CA GLY A 413 15.31 -12.40 23.83
C GLY A 413 14.30 -13.42 24.36
N ASN A 414 14.03 -13.38 25.67
CA ASN A 414 13.06 -14.27 26.32
C ASN A 414 11.70 -13.61 26.58
N LEU A 415 11.47 -12.41 26.03
CA LEU A 415 10.24 -11.66 26.18
C LEU A 415 9.60 -11.44 24.81
N ALA A 416 8.35 -11.87 24.68
CA ALA A 416 7.48 -11.48 23.59
C ALA A 416 6.37 -10.56 24.11
N MET A 417 5.78 -9.80 23.20
CA MET A 417 4.62 -8.96 23.47
C MET A 417 3.62 -9.04 22.34
N ALA A 418 2.35 -8.93 22.68
CA ALA A 418 1.28 -8.65 21.74
C ALA A 418 0.34 -7.60 22.35
N LYS A 419 -0.29 -6.76 21.53
CA LYS A 419 -1.32 -5.84 22.03
C LYS A 419 -2.68 -6.53 22.14
N VAL A 420 -3.47 -6.15 23.16
CA VAL A 420 -4.75 -6.80 23.50
C VAL A 420 -5.75 -6.75 22.34
N GLU A 421 -5.78 -5.66 21.60
CA GLU A 421 -6.66 -5.48 20.44
C GLU A 421 -6.28 -6.39 19.27
N GLY A 422 -5.01 -6.76 19.16
CA GLY A 422 -4.54 -7.73 18.16
C GLY A 422 -4.98 -9.18 18.44
N LEU A 423 -5.49 -9.48 19.65
CA LEU A 423 -5.93 -10.84 19.98
C LEU A 423 -7.16 -11.29 19.19
N LEU A 424 -8.07 -10.36 18.88
CA LEU A 424 -9.31 -10.69 18.19
C LEU A 424 -9.15 -10.71 16.66
N SER A 425 -8.00 -10.26 16.15
CA SER A 425 -7.66 -10.31 14.72
C SER A 425 -7.14 -11.70 14.35
N LEU A 426 -8.05 -12.55 13.84
CA LEU A 426 -7.74 -13.94 13.48
C LEU A 426 -7.61 -14.18 11.97
N LEU A 427 -7.93 -13.17 11.15
CA LEU A 427 -7.86 -13.32 9.70
C LEU A 427 -6.41 -13.30 9.20
N PRO A 428 -6.07 -14.09 8.18
CA PRO A 428 -4.75 -14.06 7.56
C PRO A 428 -4.40 -12.65 7.06
N GLY A 429 -3.16 -12.22 7.28
CA GLY A 429 -2.65 -10.91 6.86
C GLY A 429 -1.60 -10.37 7.81
N ALA A 430 -1.15 -9.13 7.58
CA ALA A 430 -0.07 -8.51 8.35
C ALA A 430 -0.36 -8.38 9.86
N ASN A 431 -1.64 -8.38 10.26
CA ASN A 431 -2.08 -8.25 11.65
C ASN A 431 -2.88 -9.46 12.15
N GLY A 432 -2.86 -10.58 11.42
CA GLY A 432 -3.56 -11.80 11.80
C GLY A 432 -2.77 -12.64 12.79
N TRP A 433 -3.41 -13.13 13.85
CA TRP A 433 -2.78 -14.07 14.79
C TRP A 433 -1.46 -13.57 15.41
N VAL A 434 -1.34 -12.26 15.65
CA VAL A 434 -0.10 -11.65 16.17
C VAL A 434 0.41 -12.37 17.42
N LEU A 435 -0.45 -12.69 18.39
CA LEU A 435 -0.01 -13.42 19.58
C LEU A 435 0.55 -14.83 19.26
N ALA A 436 -0.01 -15.54 18.29
CA ALA A 436 0.52 -16.84 17.89
C ALA A 436 1.86 -16.71 17.17
N HIS A 437 2.01 -15.67 16.33
CA HIS A 437 3.25 -15.33 15.65
C HIS A 437 4.38 -15.11 16.68
N GLU A 438 4.15 -14.25 17.65
CA GLU A 438 5.12 -13.95 18.70
C GLU A 438 5.41 -15.15 19.61
N PHE A 439 4.39 -15.96 19.89
CA PHE A 439 4.58 -17.21 20.63
C PHE A 439 5.46 -18.21 19.86
N ALA A 440 5.31 -18.28 18.53
CA ALA A 440 6.13 -19.15 17.69
C ALA A 440 7.61 -18.73 17.70
N HIS A 441 7.93 -17.44 17.74
CA HIS A 441 9.30 -16.98 17.95
C HIS A 441 9.88 -17.49 19.26
N LEU A 442 9.16 -17.35 20.39
CA LEU A 442 9.64 -17.88 21.67
C LEU A 442 9.89 -19.39 21.60
N VAL A 443 9.00 -20.14 20.94
CA VAL A 443 9.14 -21.59 20.75
C VAL A 443 10.38 -21.92 19.93
N LEU A 444 10.68 -21.19 18.85
CA LEU A 444 11.84 -21.46 18.02
C LEU A 444 13.17 -21.01 18.66
N ILE A 445 13.15 -19.93 19.44
CA ILE A 445 14.31 -19.45 20.22
C ILE A 445 14.63 -20.43 21.36
N ALA A 446 13.62 -20.94 22.06
CA ALA A 446 13.82 -21.88 23.15
C ALA A 446 13.89 -23.35 22.70
N GLY A 447 13.44 -23.65 21.49
CA GLY A 447 13.35 -25.00 20.96
C GLY A 447 14.71 -25.67 20.81
N PRO A 448 14.73 -27.01 20.62
CA PRO A 448 15.96 -27.73 20.34
C PRO A 448 16.53 -27.34 18.97
N ASP A 449 17.86 -27.40 18.80
CA ASP A 449 18.54 -27.11 17.53
C ASP A 449 18.00 -27.93 16.35
N THR A 450 17.49 -29.14 16.62
CA THR A 450 16.85 -30.00 15.63
C THR A 450 15.62 -29.36 15.00
N LEU A 451 14.83 -28.59 15.76
CA LEU A 451 13.69 -27.84 15.24
C LEU A 451 14.19 -26.73 14.31
N ARG A 452 15.13 -25.90 14.77
CA ARG A 452 15.72 -24.81 13.97
C ARG A 452 16.32 -25.31 12.66
N PHE A 453 17.07 -26.41 12.69
CA PHE A 453 17.62 -27.03 11.49
C PHE A 453 16.54 -27.48 10.50
N ARG A 454 15.43 -28.04 10.99
CA ARG A 454 14.30 -28.45 10.15
C ARG A 454 13.62 -27.24 9.50
N VAL A 455 13.39 -26.17 10.25
CA VAL A 455 12.82 -24.91 9.75
C VAL A 455 13.72 -24.31 8.67
N GLN A 456 15.02 -24.17 8.93
CA GLN A 456 15.98 -23.66 7.94
C GLN A 456 16.03 -24.53 6.67
N ARG A 457 15.86 -25.85 6.78
CA ARG A 457 15.77 -26.74 5.61
C ARG A 457 14.50 -26.49 4.81
N LEU A 458 13.37 -26.24 5.47
CA LEU A 458 12.10 -25.89 4.82
C LEU A 458 12.20 -24.52 4.14
N LEU A 459 12.75 -23.51 4.80
CA LEU A 459 12.99 -22.18 4.22
C LEU A 459 13.85 -22.26 2.95
N ARG A 460 15.02 -22.93 3.01
CA ARG A 460 15.87 -23.11 1.81
C ARG A 460 15.16 -23.84 0.67
N ARG A 461 14.23 -24.75 0.99
CA ARG A 461 13.41 -25.41 -0.02
C ARG A 461 12.36 -24.46 -0.59
N ALA A 462 11.72 -23.64 0.24
CA ALA A 462 10.78 -22.60 -0.16
C ALA A 462 11.44 -21.62 -1.15
N GLU A 463 12.64 -21.15 -0.84
CA GLU A 463 13.43 -20.27 -1.72
C GLU A 463 13.70 -20.92 -3.08
N ARG A 464 14.17 -22.18 -3.11
CA ARG A 464 14.42 -22.93 -4.35
C ARG A 464 13.14 -23.27 -5.12
N ALA A 465 12.02 -23.34 -4.42
CA ALA A 465 10.72 -23.59 -5.01
C ALA A 465 10.14 -22.36 -5.71
N GLY A 466 10.68 -21.18 -5.43
CA GLY A 466 10.00 -19.93 -5.77
C GLY A 466 8.69 -19.81 -5.00
N TYR A 467 8.61 -20.38 -3.79
CA TYR A 467 7.42 -20.28 -2.95
C TYR A 467 7.07 -18.81 -2.73
N VAL A 468 5.83 -18.46 -3.02
CA VAL A 468 5.31 -17.09 -2.99
C VAL A 468 4.82 -16.76 -1.57
N GLY A 469 5.69 -16.96 -0.58
CA GLY A 469 5.48 -16.33 0.73
C GLY A 469 5.58 -14.82 0.62
N SER A 470 5.11 -14.09 1.63
CA SER A 470 5.36 -12.65 1.72
C SER A 470 6.88 -12.39 1.80
N GLU A 471 7.34 -11.22 1.35
CA GLU A 471 8.76 -10.85 1.49
C GLU A 471 9.20 -10.88 2.97
N TYR A 472 8.28 -10.53 3.88
CA TYR A 472 8.48 -10.63 5.33
C TYR A 472 8.76 -12.08 5.78
N GLN A 473 7.98 -13.06 5.31
CA GLN A 473 8.16 -14.48 5.64
C GLN A 473 9.52 -15.04 5.16
N LYS A 474 10.13 -14.43 4.14
CA LYS A 474 11.41 -14.86 3.56
C LYS A 474 12.64 -14.27 4.25
N GLN A 475 12.47 -13.33 5.18
CA GLN A 475 13.59 -12.59 5.76
C GLN A 475 14.57 -13.50 6.53
N ASN A 476 14.05 -14.43 7.34
CA ASN A 476 14.85 -15.38 8.13
C ASN A 476 14.01 -16.58 8.58
N GLU A 477 14.64 -17.59 9.21
CA GLU A 477 13.93 -18.78 9.69
C GLU A 477 12.90 -18.50 10.79
N ASP A 478 13.10 -17.44 11.59
CA ASP A 478 12.20 -17.10 12.68
C ASP A 478 10.87 -16.56 12.13
N GLU A 479 10.93 -15.63 11.17
CA GLU A 479 9.74 -15.13 10.45
C GLU A 479 9.05 -16.20 9.61
N PHE A 480 9.83 -17.05 8.95
CA PHE A 480 9.30 -18.17 8.18
C PHE A 480 8.47 -19.10 9.05
N PHE A 481 8.98 -19.46 10.23
CA PHE A 481 8.29 -20.32 11.18
C PHE A 481 7.05 -19.64 11.78
N ALA A 482 7.17 -18.39 12.20
CA ALA A 482 6.09 -17.66 12.85
C ALA A 482 4.92 -17.38 11.88
N CYS A 483 5.19 -16.93 10.65
CA CYS A 483 4.16 -16.73 9.62
C CYS A 483 3.50 -18.06 9.21
N ALA A 484 4.29 -19.12 9.01
CA ALA A 484 3.69 -20.40 8.66
C ALA A 484 2.86 -21.00 9.80
N TYR A 485 3.18 -20.66 11.06
CA TYR A 485 2.39 -21.06 12.20
C TYR A 485 1.01 -20.39 12.22
N THR A 486 0.93 -19.09 11.91
CA THR A 486 -0.36 -18.40 11.84
C THR A 486 -1.23 -18.92 10.70
N GLU A 487 -0.64 -19.20 9.53
CA GLU A 487 -1.32 -19.86 8.40
C GLU A 487 -1.85 -21.26 8.79
N TYR A 488 -1.04 -22.03 9.52
CA TYR A 488 -1.44 -23.34 10.04
C TYR A 488 -2.63 -23.24 10.99
N LEU A 489 -2.63 -22.28 11.93
CA LEU A 489 -3.74 -22.08 12.86
C LEU A 489 -5.03 -21.66 12.13
N ALA A 490 -4.92 -20.74 11.18
CA ALA A 490 -6.06 -20.29 10.39
C ALA A 490 -6.71 -21.47 9.66
N ARG A 491 -5.91 -22.33 9.00
CA ARG A 491 -6.41 -23.55 8.37
C ARG A 491 -7.00 -24.53 9.38
N ARG A 492 -6.30 -24.79 10.48
CA ARG A 492 -6.71 -25.76 11.51
C ARG A 492 -8.08 -25.43 12.08
N TYR A 493 -8.37 -24.14 12.27
CA TYR A 493 -9.63 -23.68 12.83
C TYR A 493 -10.64 -23.23 11.77
N GLY A 494 -10.41 -23.53 10.49
CA GLY A 494 -11.37 -23.25 9.42
C GLY A 494 -11.69 -21.77 9.26
N LEU A 495 -10.72 -20.90 9.50
CA LEU A 495 -10.81 -19.49 9.20
C LEU A 495 -10.49 -19.35 7.71
N ASP A 496 -11.41 -18.79 6.91
CA ASP A 496 -11.28 -18.72 5.45
C ASP A 496 -9.92 -18.09 5.06
N VAL A 497 -9.03 -18.93 4.55
CA VAL A 497 -7.76 -18.52 3.95
C VAL A 497 -7.81 -18.93 2.50
N GLU A 498 -7.76 -17.96 1.58
CA GLU A 498 -7.45 -18.28 0.19
C GLU A 498 -6.06 -18.92 0.16
N GLN A 499 -6.02 -20.23 -0.02
CA GLN A 499 -4.78 -20.97 -0.03
C GLN A 499 -4.06 -20.66 -1.34
N GLN A 500 -2.93 -19.96 -1.26
CA GLN A 500 -1.94 -20.05 -2.33
C GLN A 500 -1.34 -21.45 -2.26
N LEU A 501 -1.88 -22.35 -3.08
CA LEU A 501 -1.33 -23.69 -3.24
C LEU A 501 0.05 -23.57 -3.84
N ASP A 502 1.04 -24.13 -3.15
CA ASP A 502 2.37 -24.24 -3.70
C ASP A 502 2.50 -25.56 -4.47
N ASP A 503 2.80 -25.48 -5.76
CA ASP A 503 2.89 -26.66 -6.64
C ASP A 503 3.96 -27.68 -6.18
N ARG A 504 4.85 -27.27 -5.26
CA ARG A 504 5.97 -28.08 -4.77
C ARG A 504 5.79 -28.63 -3.35
N GLY A 505 4.62 -28.43 -2.73
CA GLY A 505 4.22 -29.03 -1.45
C GLY A 505 5.00 -28.56 -0.22
N VAL A 506 5.70 -27.43 -0.30
CA VAL A 506 6.37 -26.77 0.83
C VAL A 506 5.36 -26.43 1.93
N SER A 507 4.20 -25.86 1.59
CA SER A 507 3.18 -25.54 2.60
C SER A 507 2.67 -26.81 3.29
N ALA A 508 2.52 -27.91 2.54
CA ALA A 508 2.13 -29.20 3.11
C ALA A 508 3.20 -29.75 4.08
N ASP A 509 4.47 -29.62 3.74
CA ASP A 509 5.58 -30.08 4.61
C ASP A 509 5.74 -29.23 5.86
N VAL A 510 5.51 -27.92 5.76
CA VAL A 510 5.51 -27.02 6.92
C VAL A 510 4.31 -27.32 7.84
N PHE A 511 3.13 -27.59 7.29
CA PHE A 511 1.99 -27.99 8.12
C PHE A 511 2.19 -29.37 8.74
N ALA A 512 2.83 -30.31 8.02
CA ALA A 512 3.21 -31.59 8.59
C ALA A 512 4.18 -31.45 9.77
N LEU A 513 5.08 -30.45 9.76
CA LEU A 513 5.92 -30.11 10.92
C LEU A 513 5.05 -29.71 12.12
N PHE A 514 4.07 -28.82 11.96
CA PHE A 514 3.21 -28.39 13.08
C PHE A 514 2.30 -29.51 13.59
N GLU A 515 1.76 -30.35 12.71
CA GLU A 515 1.00 -31.55 13.09
C GLU A 515 1.87 -32.55 13.88
N GLU A 516 3.16 -32.65 13.58
CA GLU A 516 4.10 -33.44 14.40
C GLU A 516 4.33 -32.80 15.77
N LEU A 517 4.51 -31.48 15.83
CA LEU A 517 4.71 -30.74 17.07
C LEU A 517 3.47 -30.73 17.98
N ASP A 518 2.26 -30.90 17.41
CA ASP A 518 1.01 -31.03 18.14
C ASP A 518 0.82 -32.42 18.79
N ARG A 519 1.57 -33.43 18.36
CA ARG A 519 1.46 -34.77 18.95
C ARG A 519 2.02 -34.78 20.37
N PRO A 520 1.34 -35.47 21.32
CA PRO A 520 1.90 -35.66 22.64
C PRO A 520 3.23 -36.43 22.54
N VAL A 521 4.25 -35.95 23.26
CA VAL A 521 5.52 -36.68 23.41
C VAL A 521 5.22 -37.99 24.14
N PRO A 522 5.63 -39.17 23.60
CA PRO A 522 5.55 -40.41 24.34
C PRO A 522 6.31 -40.25 25.67
N GLY A 523 5.59 -40.42 26.78
CA GLY A 523 6.12 -40.24 28.14
C GLY A 523 7.11 -41.31 28.57
#